data_AF-A0A966RE36-F1
#
_entry.id   AF-A0A966RE36-F1
#
_cell.length_a   1.000
_cell.length_b   1.000
_cell.length_c   1.000
_cell.angle_alpha   90.00
_cell.angle_beta   90.00
_cell.angle_gamma   90.00
#
_symmetry.space_group_name_H-M   'P 1'
#
loop_
_entity.id
_entity.type
_entity.pdbx_description
1 polymer ?
#
loop_
_entity_poly.entity_id
_entity_poly.type
_entity_poly.pdbx_seq_one_letter_code
_entity_poly.pdbx_strand_id
1 'polypeptide(L)'
;MERGTHKSFDIARGMAELAAVLALKGSRKGSSKGSPKPTVATPETTSTMDFLPAFKTVLEKLDAAGIDYMIVGSLAVIAYGEPRLTRDMDLVADIPPQKVRDLAAIFPEPRYYLPPVEILAEEVTSHGYFNALDIPSGLKIDFVVRRNSAHARTEFQRRCRIEISPGLAPWFASPEDVIIKKLAFYREGESEKHLIDVRGILAHTPVDDEYVKFWIDQLGLTREWSRIKA
;
A
#
# COMPACT_ATOMS: atom_id res chain seq x y z
N MET A 1 -28.82 25.07 -13.41
CA MET A 1 -28.20 23.75 -13.14
C MET A 1 -26.81 24.01 -12.63
N GLU A 2 -26.65 23.88 -11.31
CA GLU A 2 -25.44 24.25 -10.59
C GLU A 2 -24.30 23.29 -10.93
N ARG A 3 -23.19 23.85 -11.40
CA ARG A 3 -21.91 23.16 -11.48
C ARG A 3 -21.45 22.97 -10.04
N GLY A 4 -21.57 21.74 -9.55
CA GLY A 4 -21.01 21.33 -8.27
C GLY A 4 -19.54 21.73 -8.20
N THR A 5 -19.16 22.37 -7.11
CA THR A 5 -17.80 22.73 -6.76
C THR A 5 -16.96 21.45 -6.68
N HIS A 6 -16.27 21.11 -7.78
CA HIS A 6 -15.18 20.15 -7.75
C HIS A 6 -14.13 20.70 -6.77
N LYS A 7 -14.11 20.15 -5.55
CA LYS A 7 -13.00 20.33 -4.64
C LYS A 7 -11.82 19.59 -5.27
N SER A 8 -10.99 20.32 -5.99
CA SER A 8 -9.67 19.86 -6.41
C SER A 8 -8.95 19.32 -5.18
N PHE A 9 -8.65 18.03 -5.17
CA PHE A 9 -7.80 17.45 -4.14
C PHE A 9 -6.36 17.79 -4.50
N ASP A 10 -5.65 18.32 -3.52
CA ASP A 10 -4.25 18.65 -3.62
C ASP A 10 -3.46 17.41 -3.25
N ILE A 11 -2.50 16.98 -4.08
CA ILE A 11 -1.60 15.86 -3.76
C ILE A 11 -0.97 16.11 -2.37
N ALA A 12 -0.65 17.36 -2.02
CA ALA A 12 -0.14 17.71 -0.70
C ALA A 12 -1.09 17.36 0.44
N ARG A 13 -2.41 17.46 0.22
CA ARG A 13 -3.42 17.03 1.19
C ARG A 13 -3.44 15.51 1.33
N GLY A 14 -3.41 14.76 0.23
CA GLY A 14 -3.28 13.30 0.27
C GLY A 14 -2.03 12.84 1.00
N MET A 15 -0.92 13.57 0.86
CA MET A 15 0.31 13.30 1.60
C MET A 15 0.18 13.57 3.09
N ALA A 16 -0.44 14.69 3.47
CA ALA A 16 -0.70 15.00 4.87
C ALA A 16 -1.62 13.95 5.51
N GLU A 17 -2.65 13.49 4.78
CA GLU A 17 -3.58 12.46 5.24
C GLU A 17 -2.89 11.09 5.33
N LEU A 18 -2.00 10.74 4.39
CA LEU A 18 -1.19 9.53 4.47
C LEU A 18 -0.24 9.56 5.67
N ALA A 19 0.49 10.66 5.86
CA ALA A 19 1.34 10.86 7.02
C ALA A 19 0.53 10.76 8.32
N ALA A 20 -0.66 11.36 8.36
CA ALA A 20 -1.57 11.28 9.49
C ALA A 20 -2.09 9.85 9.72
N VAL A 21 -2.43 9.09 8.67
CA VAL A 21 -2.87 7.69 8.80
C VAL A 21 -1.76 6.81 9.38
N LEU A 22 -0.51 7.05 8.98
CA LEU A 22 0.65 6.35 9.53
C LEU A 22 0.93 6.74 11.00
N ALA A 23 0.53 7.96 11.41
CA ALA A 23 0.73 8.50 12.76
C ALA A 23 -0.45 8.31 13.76
N LEU A 24 -1.72 8.24 13.31
CA LEU A 24 -2.91 8.47 14.16
C LEU A 24 -3.49 7.28 14.93
N LYS A 25 -2.98 6.04 14.81
CA LYS A 25 -3.62 4.89 15.46
C LYS A 25 -3.16 4.65 16.90
N GLY A 26 -3.67 5.49 17.81
CA GLY A 26 -3.49 5.37 19.27
C GLY A 26 -4.75 5.55 20.13
N SER A 27 -5.98 5.48 19.61
CA SER A 27 -7.16 5.65 20.48
C SER A 27 -8.34 4.75 20.13
N ARG A 28 -8.55 3.72 20.96
CA ARG A 28 -9.89 3.20 21.28
C ARG A 28 -9.97 3.01 22.79
N LYS A 29 -10.77 3.86 23.46
CA LYS A 29 -11.36 3.53 24.77
C LYS A 29 -12.35 2.39 24.56
N GLY A 30 -12.06 1.23 25.15
CA GLY A 30 -13.08 0.20 25.36
C GLY A 30 -14.07 0.68 26.40
N SER A 31 -15.33 0.83 26.01
CA SER A 31 -16.43 1.03 26.95
C SER A 31 -16.82 -0.33 27.54
N SER A 32 -16.32 -0.64 28.74
CA SER A 32 -16.94 -1.66 29.60
C SER A 32 -17.33 -1.03 30.93
N LYS A 33 -18.64 -0.99 31.21
CA LYS A 33 -19.18 -0.71 32.54
C LYS A 33 -18.87 -1.90 33.47
N GLY A 34 -18.36 -1.63 34.67
CA GLY A 34 -18.45 -2.56 35.82
C GLY A 34 -17.28 -2.57 36.83
N SER A 35 -17.42 -1.76 37.88
CA SER A 35 -16.98 -2.00 39.29
C SER A 35 -15.47 -1.96 39.69
N PRO A 36 -15.11 -1.64 40.97
CA PRO A 36 -13.88 -0.86 41.28
C PRO A 36 -12.75 -1.56 42.10
N LYS A 37 -11.49 -1.17 41.77
CA LYS A 37 -10.20 -1.09 42.55
C LYS A 37 -9.57 -2.38 43.15
N PRO A 38 -8.22 -2.50 43.31
CA PRO A 38 -7.30 -1.47 43.83
C PRO A 38 -6.06 -1.14 43.00
N THR A 39 -5.45 -0.03 43.41
CA THR A 39 -4.37 0.76 42.83
C THR A 39 -3.03 0.02 42.82
N VAL A 40 -2.48 -0.22 41.63
CA VAL A 40 -1.04 -0.31 41.39
C VAL A 40 -0.71 0.76 40.37
N ALA A 41 0.22 1.64 40.69
CA ALA A 41 0.74 2.63 39.75
C ALA A 41 1.52 1.88 38.66
N THR A 42 0.85 1.52 37.57
CA THR A 42 1.51 1.11 36.32
C THR A 42 1.99 2.36 35.60
N PRO A 43 3.21 2.36 35.02
CA PRO A 43 3.63 3.46 34.17
C PRO A 43 2.67 3.52 32.98
N GLU A 44 1.96 4.64 32.85
CA GLU A 44 1.19 5.00 31.67
C GLU A 44 2.15 5.29 30.50
N THR A 45 2.75 4.25 29.94
CA THR A 45 3.25 4.32 28.55
C THR A 45 2.17 3.73 27.67
N THR A 46 1.16 4.54 27.38
CA THR A 46 0.40 4.39 26.14
C THR A 46 1.39 4.65 25.02
N SER A 47 2.14 3.62 24.61
CA SER A 47 2.99 3.70 23.43
C SER A 47 2.06 3.87 22.24
N THR A 48 1.94 5.11 21.76
CA THR A 48 1.42 5.40 20.43
C THR A 48 2.20 4.51 19.47
N MET A 49 1.53 3.52 18.86
CA MET A 49 2.14 2.74 17.78
C MET A 49 2.16 3.63 16.55
N ASP A 50 3.22 4.43 16.44
CA ASP A 50 3.57 5.13 15.21
C ASP A 50 4.12 4.09 14.22
N PHE A 51 3.42 3.89 13.10
CA PHE A 51 3.84 2.95 12.08
C PHE A 51 4.90 3.58 11.16
N LEU A 52 5.00 4.90 11.11
CA LEU A 52 5.92 5.60 10.20
C LEU A 52 7.38 5.18 10.37
N PRO A 53 7.94 5.01 11.60
CA PRO A 53 9.29 4.49 11.80
C PRO A 53 9.48 3.07 11.27
N ALA A 54 8.50 2.17 11.49
CA ALA A 54 8.56 0.79 11.00
C ALA A 54 8.50 0.77 9.46
N PHE A 55 7.59 1.55 8.88
CA PHE A 55 7.48 1.76 7.44
C PHE A 55 8.81 2.23 6.84
N LYS A 56 9.35 3.33 7.37
CA LYS A 56 10.62 3.90 6.95
C LYS A 56 11.75 2.86 6.99
N THR A 57 11.87 2.14 8.10
CA THR A 57 12.91 1.12 8.29
C THR A 57 12.83 0.01 7.23
N VAL A 58 11.62 -0.48 6.91
CA VAL A 58 11.42 -1.51 5.89
C VAL A 58 11.86 -1.00 4.51
N LEU A 59 11.44 0.21 4.14
CA LEU A 59 11.73 0.81 2.84
C LEU A 59 13.23 1.09 2.69
N GLU A 60 13.89 1.62 3.72
CA GLU A 60 15.34 1.84 3.74
C GLU A 60 16.13 0.54 3.62
N LYS A 61 15.67 -0.54 4.25
CA LYS A 61 16.28 -1.87 4.11
C LYS A 61 16.20 -2.40 2.68
N LEU A 62 15.06 -2.22 2.01
CA LEU A 62 14.88 -2.61 0.61
C LEU A 62 15.77 -1.77 -0.33
N ASP A 63 15.79 -0.45 -0.15
CA ASP A 63 16.65 0.47 -0.90
C ASP A 63 18.13 0.10 -0.71
N ALA A 64 18.58 -0.15 0.53
CA ALA A 64 19.96 -0.54 0.83
C ALA A 64 20.35 -1.92 0.25
N ALA A 65 19.41 -2.85 0.14
CA ALA A 65 19.61 -4.14 -0.51
C ALA A 65 19.55 -4.06 -2.05
N GLY A 66 19.20 -2.88 -2.61
CA GLY A 66 18.94 -2.69 -4.03
C GLY A 66 17.81 -3.58 -4.54
N ILE A 67 16.76 -3.75 -3.74
CA ILE A 67 15.53 -4.44 -4.13
C ILE A 67 14.54 -3.37 -4.53
N ASP A 68 14.31 -3.25 -5.84
CA ASP A 68 13.34 -2.30 -6.37
C ASP A 68 11.94 -2.71 -5.94
N TYR A 69 11.13 -1.72 -5.56
CA TYR A 69 9.75 -1.93 -5.16
C TYR A 69 8.86 -0.76 -5.60
N MET A 70 7.55 -0.97 -5.46
CA MET A 70 6.57 0.11 -5.43
C MET A 70 5.47 -0.22 -4.43
N ILE A 71 5.02 0.79 -3.70
CA ILE A 71 3.88 0.72 -2.79
C ILE A 71 2.60 0.69 -3.63
N VAL A 72 1.73 -0.26 -3.32
CA VAL A 72 0.45 -0.46 -4.00
C VAL A 72 -0.69 -0.47 -2.97
N GLY A 73 -1.83 -1.05 -3.35
CA GLY A 73 -2.87 -1.40 -2.40
C GLY A 73 -3.45 -0.19 -1.68
N SER A 74 -3.61 -0.31 -0.37
CA SER A 74 -4.36 0.70 0.39
C SER A 74 -3.64 2.03 0.54
N LEU A 75 -2.32 2.02 0.64
CA LEU A 75 -1.52 3.23 0.79
C LEU A 75 -1.49 4.06 -0.49
N ALA A 76 -1.41 3.41 -1.65
CA ALA A 76 -1.51 4.09 -2.93
C ALA A 76 -2.90 4.72 -3.14
N VAL A 77 -3.98 4.04 -2.72
CA VAL A 77 -5.33 4.65 -2.73
C VAL A 77 -5.40 5.89 -1.84
N ILE A 78 -4.80 5.86 -0.65
CA ILE A 78 -4.78 7.01 0.26
C ILE A 78 -3.98 8.17 -0.35
N ALA A 79 -2.88 7.88 -1.05
CA ALA A 79 -2.05 8.91 -1.68
C ALA A 79 -2.80 9.67 -2.79
N TYR A 80 -3.72 9.02 -3.51
CA TYR A 80 -4.37 9.59 -4.71
C TYR A 80 -5.87 9.83 -4.58
N GLY A 81 -6.52 9.30 -3.54
CA GLY A 81 -7.97 9.31 -3.39
C GLY A 81 -8.37 9.63 -1.97
N GLU A 82 -9.35 8.88 -1.46
CA GLU A 82 -9.94 9.15 -0.15
C GLU A 82 -9.13 8.49 0.99
N PRO A 83 -8.84 9.24 2.07
CA PRO A 83 -8.17 8.69 3.25
C PRO A 83 -8.95 7.56 3.88
N ARG A 84 -8.22 6.50 4.24
CA ARG A 84 -8.77 5.39 5.01
C ARG A 84 -7.72 4.76 5.89
N LEU A 85 -8.19 3.97 6.83
CA LEU A 85 -7.34 3.24 7.75
C LEU A 85 -6.79 1.97 7.10
N THR A 86 -5.47 1.90 6.92
CA THR A 86 -4.74 0.65 6.63
C THR A 86 -3.82 0.29 7.81
N ARG A 87 -3.35 -0.95 7.87
CA ARG A 87 -2.31 -1.43 8.79
C ARG A 87 -1.22 -2.24 8.10
N ASP A 88 -1.42 -2.50 6.80
CA ASP A 88 -0.56 -3.36 6.01
C ASP A 88 0.18 -2.48 5.00
N MET A 89 1.40 -2.90 4.68
CA MET A 89 2.20 -2.36 3.60
C MET A 89 2.14 -3.32 2.42
N ASP A 90 1.37 -2.98 1.39
CA ASP A 90 1.32 -3.75 0.15
C ASP A 90 2.43 -3.29 -0.80
N LEU A 91 3.31 -4.19 -1.20
CA LEU A 91 4.42 -3.93 -2.12
C LEU A 91 4.36 -4.84 -3.34
N VAL A 92 4.66 -4.28 -4.51
CA VAL A 92 5.20 -5.07 -5.62
C VAL A 92 6.71 -4.92 -5.61
N ALA A 93 7.45 -6.04 -5.59
CA ALA A 93 8.90 -6.03 -5.53
C ALA A 93 9.53 -6.78 -6.71
N ASP A 94 10.57 -6.19 -7.31
CA ASP A 94 11.39 -6.84 -8.34
C ASP A 94 12.57 -7.52 -7.65
N ILE A 95 12.38 -8.80 -7.34
CA ILE A 95 13.35 -9.60 -6.57
C ILE A 95 14.01 -10.60 -7.54
N PRO A 96 15.27 -10.38 -7.94
CA PRO A 96 16.01 -11.39 -8.70
C PRO A 96 16.16 -12.67 -7.86
N PRO A 97 16.05 -13.88 -8.44
CA PRO A 97 16.21 -15.13 -7.71
C PRO A 97 17.52 -15.22 -6.90
N GLN A 98 18.58 -14.56 -7.37
CA GLN A 98 19.89 -14.53 -6.70
C GLN A 98 19.88 -13.71 -5.41
N LYS A 99 18.93 -12.77 -5.24
CA LYS A 99 18.81 -11.88 -4.07
C LYS A 99 17.91 -12.44 -2.96
N VAL A 100 17.34 -13.63 -3.10
CA VAL A 100 16.42 -14.20 -2.10
C VAL A 100 17.08 -14.31 -0.71
N ARG A 101 18.36 -14.71 -0.65
CA ARG A 101 19.10 -14.77 0.62
C ARG A 101 19.39 -13.38 1.20
N ASP A 102 19.70 -12.40 0.35
CA ASP A 102 19.93 -11.01 0.77
C ASP A 102 18.65 -10.39 1.34
N LEU A 103 17.50 -10.66 0.69
CA LEU A 103 16.18 -10.30 1.17
C LEU A 103 15.91 -10.90 2.55
N ALA A 104 16.18 -12.19 2.76
CA ALA A 104 16.01 -12.82 4.06
C ALA A 104 16.93 -12.19 5.14
N ALA A 105 18.16 -11.85 4.76
CA ALA A 105 19.15 -11.28 5.69
C ALA A 105 18.77 -9.87 6.19
N ILE A 106 18.02 -9.07 5.41
CA ILE A 106 17.58 -7.74 5.86
C ILE A 106 16.40 -7.80 6.84
N PHE A 107 15.73 -8.94 6.98
CA PHE A 107 14.63 -9.19 7.92
C PHE A 107 14.99 -10.27 8.96
N PRO A 108 15.97 -10.03 9.85
CA PRO A 108 16.43 -11.04 10.79
C PRO A 108 15.44 -11.28 11.95
N GLU A 109 15.35 -12.54 12.37
CA GLU A 109 14.74 -12.92 13.64
C GLU A 109 15.52 -12.37 14.85
N PRO A 110 14.88 -12.14 16.01
CA PRO A 110 13.45 -12.33 16.29
C PRO A 110 12.61 -11.08 15.98
N ARG A 111 13.21 -10.03 15.38
CA ARG A 111 12.48 -8.79 15.11
C ARG A 111 11.47 -8.98 13.99
N TYR A 112 11.85 -9.70 12.95
CA TYR A 112 11.00 -9.96 11.81
C TYR A 112 10.62 -11.44 11.75
N TYR A 113 9.44 -11.70 11.22
CA TYR A 113 9.10 -12.99 10.65
C TYR A 113 9.14 -12.89 9.12
N LEU A 114 9.73 -13.91 8.49
CA LEU A 114 9.75 -14.12 7.06
C LEU A 114 9.67 -15.64 6.80
N PRO A 115 9.01 -16.11 5.72
CA PRO A 115 9.05 -17.52 5.36
C PRO A 115 10.48 -18.05 5.17
N PRO A 116 10.71 -19.37 5.34
CA PRO A 116 11.97 -20.02 5.01
C PRO A 116 12.47 -19.66 3.60
N VAL A 117 13.79 -19.62 3.41
CA VAL A 117 14.45 -19.22 2.16
C VAL A 117 13.98 -20.06 0.98
N GLU A 118 13.69 -21.34 1.20
CA GLU A 118 13.20 -22.26 0.19
C GLU A 118 11.81 -21.84 -0.34
N ILE A 119 10.91 -21.46 0.57
CA ILE A 119 9.57 -20.94 0.22
C ILE A 119 9.70 -19.60 -0.50
N LEU A 120 10.57 -18.70 -0.02
CA LEU A 120 10.82 -17.43 -0.69
C LEU A 120 11.36 -17.62 -2.12
N ALA A 121 12.25 -18.58 -2.33
CA ALA A 121 12.80 -18.87 -3.64
C ALA A 121 11.74 -19.39 -4.62
N GLU A 122 10.81 -20.22 -4.13
CA GLU A 122 9.67 -20.71 -4.92
C GLU A 122 8.72 -19.56 -5.30
N GLU A 123 8.34 -18.70 -4.35
CA GLU A 123 7.48 -17.54 -4.61
C GLU A 123 8.14 -16.54 -5.57
N VAL A 124 9.44 -16.29 -5.43
CA VAL A 124 10.18 -15.41 -6.34
C VAL A 124 10.24 -15.99 -7.75
N THR A 125 10.52 -17.29 -7.89
CA THR A 125 10.61 -17.94 -9.21
C THR A 125 9.24 -18.00 -9.91
N SER A 126 8.18 -18.26 -9.14
CA SER A 126 6.81 -18.38 -9.66
C SER A 126 6.11 -17.02 -9.84
N HIS A 127 6.76 -15.91 -9.48
CA HIS A 127 6.15 -14.59 -9.45
C HIS A 127 4.88 -14.53 -8.56
N GLY A 128 4.96 -15.22 -7.43
CA GLY A 128 3.89 -15.36 -6.45
C GLY A 128 3.88 -14.26 -5.40
N TYR A 129 3.53 -14.61 -4.17
CA TYR A 129 3.38 -13.66 -3.06
C TYR A 129 3.80 -14.27 -1.73
N PHE A 130 4.33 -13.43 -0.83
CA PHE A 130 4.66 -13.81 0.53
C PHE A 130 4.47 -12.62 1.46
N ASN A 131 4.50 -12.85 2.76
CA ASN A 131 4.34 -11.80 3.76
C ASN A 131 5.51 -11.78 4.74
N ALA A 132 5.89 -10.59 5.18
CA ALA A 132 6.79 -10.34 6.29
C ALA A 132 6.04 -9.66 7.43
N LEU A 133 6.54 -9.77 8.65
CA LEU A 133 5.97 -9.10 9.83
C LEU A 133 7.08 -8.45 10.65
N ASP A 134 7.00 -7.15 10.92
CA ASP A 134 7.80 -6.50 11.97
C ASP A 134 7.09 -6.74 13.31
N ILE A 135 7.59 -7.69 14.09
CA ILE A 135 6.92 -8.20 15.30
C ILE A 135 6.67 -7.11 16.35
N PRO A 136 7.63 -6.19 16.65
CA PRO A 136 7.40 -5.14 17.65
C PRO A 136 6.28 -4.16 17.29
N SER A 137 6.15 -3.80 16.00
CA SER A 137 5.10 -2.86 15.55
C SER A 137 3.81 -3.54 15.14
N GLY A 138 3.85 -4.85 14.86
CA GLY A 138 2.75 -5.58 14.25
C GLY A 138 2.51 -5.22 12.78
N LEU A 139 3.45 -4.52 12.13
CA LEU A 139 3.34 -4.15 10.73
C LEU A 139 3.47 -5.38 9.83
N LYS A 140 2.39 -5.72 9.15
CA LYS A 140 2.39 -6.72 8.09
C LYS A 140 2.81 -6.09 6.76
N ILE A 141 3.71 -6.76 6.06
CA ILE A 141 4.19 -6.35 4.74
C ILE A 141 3.84 -7.46 3.77
N ASP A 142 2.98 -7.16 2.80
CA ASP A 142 2.57 -8.09 1.76
C ASP A 142 3.42 -7.84 0.50
N PHE A 143 4.25 -8.81 0.15
CA PHE A 143 5.08 -8.77 -1.05
C PHE A 143 4.40 -9.55 -2.17
N VAL A 144 4.14 -8.87 -3.29
CA VAL A 144 3.82 -9.48 -4.56
C VAL A 144 5.07 -9.40 -5.44
N VAL A 145 5.54 -10.54 -5.94
CA VAL A 145 6.71 -10.57 -6.81
C VAL A 145 6.31 -10.02 -8.19
N ARG A 146 7.05 -9.03 -8.68
CA ARG A 146 6.74 -8.32 -9.93
C ARG A 146 6.70 -9.29 -11.11
N ARG A 147 5.51 -9.46 -11.70
CA ARG A 147 5.32 -10.27 -12.92
C ARG A 147 6.04 -9.69 -14.14
N ASN A 148 6.27 -10.53 -15.14
CA ASN A 148 6.86 -10.13 -16.43
C ASN A 148 5.81 -9.96 -17.56
N SER A 149 4.58 -9.54 -17.24
CA SER A 149 3.61 -9.15 -18.26
C SER A 149 3.94 -7.77 -18.84
N ALA A 150 3.37 -7.45 -20.01
CA ALA A 150 3.56 -6.13 -20.61
C ALA A 150 3.12 -5.00 -19.67
N HIS A 151 1.93 -5.11 -19.09
CA HIS A 151 1.43 -4.13 -18.11
C HIS A 151 2.36 -4.04 -16.89
N ALA A 152 2.74 -5.16 -16.28
CA ALA A 152 3.56 -5.13 -15.07
C ALA A 152 4.94 -4.49 -15.28
N ARG A 153 5.53 -4.61 -16.47
CA ARG A 153 6.76 -3.88 -16.83
C ARG A 153 6.52 -2.37 -16.91
N THR A 154 5.49 -1.95 -17.65
CA THR A 154 5.17 -0.53 -17.83
C THR A 154 4.75 0.13 -16.52
N GLU A 155 3.88 -0.51 -15.74
CA GLU A 155 3.44 -0.10 -14.41
C GLU A 155 4.64 0.14 -13.48
N PHE A 156 5.57 -0.82 -13.42
CA PHE A 156 6.73 -0.72 -12.55
C PHE A 156 7.74 0.34 -13.02
N GLN A 157 7.82 0.63 -14.32
CA GLN A 157 8.64 1.71 -14.88
C GLN A 157 8.04 3.10 -14.61
N ARG A 158 6.72 3.20 -14.49
CA ARG A 158 5.98 4.45 -14.27
C ARG A 158 5.75 4.79 -12.80
N ARG A 159 6.26 3.97 -11.87
CA ARG A 159 6.20 4.23 -10.44
C ARG A 159 6.67 5.65 -10.10
N CYS A 160 6.00 6.29 -9.17
CA CYS A 160 6.23 7.69 -8.79
C CYS A 160 6.94 7.76 -7.45
N ARG A 161 8.00 8.59 -7.31
CA ARG A 161 8.55 8.95 -6.00
C ARG A 161 7.63 10.00 -5.37
N ILE A 162 7.14 9.73 -4.16
CA ILE A 162 6.25 10.65 -3.45
C ILE A 162 6.76 10.87 -2.04
N GLU A 163 7.05 12.13 -1.67
CA GLU A 163 7.49 12.49 -0.32
C GLU A 163 6.33 12.43 0.67
N ILE A 164 6.37 11.46 1.59
CA ILE A 164 5.30 11.20 2.58
C ILE A 164 5.65 11.77 3.95
N SER A 165 6.92 12.02 4.21
CA SER A 165 7.43 12.75 5.37
C SER A 165 8.82 13.32 5.02
N PRO A 166 9.32 14.33 5.76
CA PRO A 166 10.60 14.95 5.44
C PRO A 166 11.73 13.93 5.27
N GLY A 167 12.29 13.84 4.07
CA GLY A 167 13.38 12.92 3.74
C GLY A 167 12.96 11.46 3.52
N LEU A 168 11.66 11.16 3.46
CA LEU A 168 11.12 9.85 3.10
C LEU A 168 10.19 9.98 1.90
N ALA A 169 10.71 9.62 0.74
CA ALA A 169 9.96 9.68 -0.50
C ALA A 169 9.91 8.31 -1.18
N PRO A 170 9.09 7.32 -0.77
CA PRO A 170 9.12 6.00 -1.39
C PRO A 170 8.50 5.99 -2.80
N TRP A 171 8.70 4.87 -3.50
CA TRP A 171 8.05 4.61 -4.79
C TRP A 171 6.62 4.11 -4.59
N PHE A 172 5.66 4.69 -5.31
CA PHE A 172 4.26 4.26 -5.40
C PHE A 172 3.92 3.86 -6.83
N ALA A 173 2.99 2.92 -7.02
CA ALA A 173 2.35 2.74 -8.33
C ALA A 173 1.65 4.04 -8.75
N SER A 174 1.61 4.36 -10.05
CA SER A 174 0.95 5.57 -10.53
C SER A 174 -0.57 5.50 -10.26
N PRO A 175 -1.28 6.65 -10.20
CA PRO A 175 -2.73 6.65 -9.99
C PRO A 175 -3.47 5.85 -11.08
N GLU A 176 -3.01 5.90 -12.33
CA GLU A 176 -3.57 5.12 -13.44
C GLU A 176 -3.44 3.62 -13.20
N ASP A 177 -2.25 3.15 -12.81
CA ASP A 177 -2.01 1.73 -12.58
C ASP A 177 -2.77 1.23 -11.33
N VAL A 178 -2.95 2.08 -10.31
CA VAL A 178 -3.81 1.77 -9.16
C VAL A 178 -5.27 1.57 -9.63
N ILE A 179 -5.78 2.45 -10.51
CA ILE A 179 -7.12 2.30 -11.10
C ILE A 179 -7.23 0.96 -11.83
N ILE A 180 -6.30 0.67 -12.73
CA ILE A 180 -6.32 -0.54 -13.55
C ILE A 180 -6.31 -1.80 -12.67
N LYS A 181 -5.49 -1.84 -11.61
CA LYS A 181 -5.47 -2.96 -10.66
C LYS A 181 -6.76 -3.10 -9.87
N LYS A 182 -7.37 -1.99 -9.44
CA LYS A 182 -8.64 -2.05 -8.70
C LYS A 182 -9.77 -2.60 -9.57
N LEU A 183 -9.81 -2.26 -10.86
CA LEU A 183 -10.75 -2.85 -11.81
C LEU A 183 -10.50 -4.34 -11.99
N ALA A 184 -9.24 -4.77 -12.12
CA ALA A 184 -8.89 -6.18 -12.19
C ALA A 184 -9.33 -6.95 -10.93
N PHE A 185 -9.12 -6.40 -9.73
CA PHE A 185 -9.60 -7.01 -8.48
C PHE A 185 -11.13 -7.00 -8.36
N TYR A 186 -11.81 -5.97 -8.86
CA TYR A 186 -13.27 -5.97 -8.93
C TYR A 186 -13.79 -7.11 -9.80
N ARG A 187 -13.15 -7.40 -10.94
CA ARG A 187 -13.51 -8.54 -11.79
C ARG A 187 -13.42 -9.88 -11.04
N GLU A 188 -12.44 -10.03 -10.15
CA GLU A 188 -12.18 -11.27 -9.42
C GLU A 188 -13.09 -11.45 -8.19
N GLY A 189 -13.40 -10.36 -7.48
CA GLY A 189 -14.08 -10.43 -6.18
C GLY A 189 -15.39 -9.66 -6.07
N GLU A 190 -15.80 -8.90 -7.11
CA GLU A 190 -17.02 -8.08 -7.19
C GLU A 190 -17.26 -7.14 -6.00
N SER A 191 -16.21 -6.77 -5.26
CA SER A 191 -16.32 -5.91 -4.09
C SER A 191 -16.41 -4.44 -4.49
N GLU A 192 -17.56 -3.80 -4.22
CA GLU A 192 -17.82 -2.37 -4.51
C GLU A 192 -16.76 -1.41 -3.96
N LYS A 193 -16.03 -1.81 -2.91
CA LYS A 193 -14.90 -1.02 -2.37
C LYS A 193 -13.89 -0.65 -3.46
N HIS A 194 -13.68 -1.52 -4.46
CA HIS A 194 -12.74 -1.27 -5.54
C HIS A 194 -13.24 -0.16 -6.47
N LEU A 195 -14.54 -0.10 -6.76
CA LEU A 195 -15.13 0.96 -7.58
C LEU A 195 -15.15 2.29 -6.82
N ILE A 196 -15.40 2.26 -5.51
CA ILE A 196 -15.30 3.44 -4.64
C ILE A 196 -13.88 4.02 -4.67
N ASP A 197 -12.86 3.16 -4.48
CA ASP A 197 -11.45 3.58 -4.56
C ASP A 197 -11.14 4.25 -5.92
N VAL A 198 -11.57 3.65 -7.04
CA VAL A 198 -11.36 4.21 -8.39
C VAL A 198 -12.05 5.56 -8.56
N ARG A 199 -13.33 5.68 -8.15
CA ARG A 199 -14.05 6.96 -8.22
C ARG A 199 -13.38 8.04 -7.37
N GLY A 200 -12.89 7.67 -6.19
CA GLY A 200 -12.14 8.58 -5.31
C GLY A 200 -10.87 9.10 -5.97
N ILE A 201 -10.08 8.22 -6.59
CA ILE A 201 -8.87 8.62 -7.34
C ILE A 201 -9.23 9.56 -8.49
N LEU A 202 -10.22 9.22 -9.32
CA LEU A 202 -10.63 10.05 -10.46
C LEU A 202 -11.19 11.41 -10.06
N ALA A 203 -11.79 11.52 -8.87
CA ALA A 203 -12.33 12.79 -8.38
C ALA A 203 -11.22 13.75 -7.89
N HIS A 204 -10.02 13.24 -7.63
CA HIS A 204 -9.03 13.90 -6.79
C HIS A 204 -7.65 14.02 -7.42
N THR A 205 -7.26 13.06 -8.25
CA THR A 205 -5.95 13.03 -8.89
C THR A 205 -6.14 13.12 -10.40
N PRO A 206 -5.45 14.05 -11.08
CA PRO A 206 -5.38 14.05 -12.54
C PRO A 206 -4.78 12.73 -13.04
N VAL A 207 -5.41 12.13 -14.05
CA VAL A 207 -4.97 10.86 -14.65
C VAL A 207 -4.85 11.00 -16.15
N ASP A 208 -3.93 10.25 -16.74
CA ASP A 208 -3.84 10.07 -18.19
C ASP A 208 -4.93 9.11 -18.69
N ASP A 209 -6.04 9.69 -19.15
CA ASP A 209 -7.18 8.93 -19.68
C ASP A 209 -6.82 8.04 -20.88
N GLU A 210 -5.86 8.46 -21.72
CA GLU A 210 -5.43 7.67 -22.88
C GLU A 210 -4.68 6.42 -22.45
N TYR A 211 -3.77 6.56 -21.48
CA TYR A 211 -3.05 5.43 -20.88
C TYR A 211 -4.01 4.44 -20.19
N VAL A 212 -4.94 4.96 -19.37
CA VAL A 212 -5.92 4.13 -18.66
C VAL A 212 -6.78 3.37 -19.67
N LYS A 213 -7.30 4.05 -20.69
CA LYS A 213 -8.10 3.42 -21.74
C LYS A 213 -7.31 2.35 -22.50
N PHE A 214 -6.07 2.64 -22.89
CA PHE A 214 -5.21 1.69 -23.60
C PHE A 214 -5.09 0.38 -22.83
N TRP A 215 -4.75 0.43 -21.54
CA TRP A 215 -4.57 -0.78 -20.74
C TRP A 215 -5.88 -1.47 -20.38
N ILE A 216 -6.98 -0.72 -20.18
CA ILE A 216 -8.30 -1.30 -20.01
C ILE A 216 -8.66 -2.17 -21.23
N ASP A 217 -8.42 -1.67 -22.44
CA ASP A 217 -8.70 -2.40 -23.67
C ASP A 217 -7.78 -3.62 -23.80
N GLN A 218 -6.47 -3.47 -23.56
CA GLN A 218 -5.51 -4.58 -23.63
C GLN A 218 -5.77 -5.69 -22.59
N LEU A 219 -6.31 -5.35 -21.42
CA LEU A 219 -6.58 -6.29 -20.33
C LEU A 219 -8.04 -6.80 -20.30
N GLY A 220 -8.88 -6.33 -21.23
CA GLY A 220 -10.29 -6.69 -21.31
C GLY A 220 -11.09 -6.25 -20.08
N LEU A 221 -10.83 -5.04 -19.56
CA LEU A 221 -11.46 -4.47 -18.36
C LEU A 221 -12.60 -3.48 -18.68
N THR A 222 -13.06 -3.45 -19.93
CA THR A 222 -14.06 -2.49 -20.41
C THR A 222 -15.38 -2.58 -19.65
N ARG A 223 -15.78 -3.80 -19.25
CA ARG A 223 -17.00 -4.03 -18.45
C ARG A 223 -16.88 -3.39 -17.08
N GLU A 224 -15.77 -3.59 -16.40
CA GLU A 224 -15.49 -3.06 -15.07
C GLU A 224 -15.39 -1.53 -15.12
N TRP A 225 -14.70 -0.99 -16.13
CA TRP A 225 -14.61 0.45 -16.34
C TRP A 225 -15.97 1.12 -16.54
N SER A 226 -16.89 0.47 -17.28
CA SER A 226 -18.24 1.02 -17.49
C SER A 226 -19.02 1.22 -16.19
N ARG A 227 -18.71 0.46 -15.12
CA ARG A 227 -19.35 0.60 -13.80
C ARG A 227 -18.95 1.88 -13.07
N ILE A 228 -17.83 2.49 -13.43
CA ILE A 228 -17.35 3.73 -12.79
C ILE A 228 -18.20 4.93 -13.21
N LYS A 229 -18.65 4.96 -14.47
CA LYS A 229 -19.41 6.05 -15.07
C LYS A 229 -20.94 5.95 -14.87
N ALA A 230 -21.41 4.81 -14.35
CA ALA A 230 -22.80 4.59 -13.96
C ALA A 230 -23.04 5.10 -12.53
#